data_AF-A0A961CHE6-F1
#
_entry.id   AF-A0A961CHE6-F1
#
_cell.length_a   1.000
_cell.length_b   1.000
_cell.length_c   1.000
_cell.angle_alpha   90.00
_cell.angle_beta   90.00
_cell.angle_gamma   90.00
#
_symmetry.space_group_name_H-M   'P 1'
#
loop_
_entity.id
_entity.type
_entity.pdbx_description
1 polymer ?
#
loop_
_entity_poly.entity_id
_entity_poly.type
_entity_poly.pdbx_seq_one_letter_code
_entity_poly.pdbx_strand_id
1 'polypeptide(L)'
;MVSGAEVAVGEDAGVSVTTWPRWVPWAIGLVLGLVVMGPALAPGVLLNLDLVVTEVAPVPRGVWGLGPELPRRVPLYLPAAWLSPILPATITIKAMMVATVAIGFAGGYRRTESQGRLAAVGAGALIAASPLLLTRLAIGHLMIALTMALLVWAYPTLLRPGRDLPRTALWCAAFACTGNVGGLVALAVVVAGLVATRGERGAKVLGLWLSTQLVWLVPGIAVFAQGAGLLDATVFATRAPGLDGYLRVLAGHGFWQDYYQVGSGQPWPAAVVGLVLACLAVLGRRGLPAEWRRPAQWLAVAGLVTAVASTTPFVEDLWAAFTRNPLGANLRESQRALPLFAVWAALTAPIGAARLCRSAARHGG
;
A
#
# COMPACT_ATOMS: atom_id res chain seq x y z
N MET A 1 -12.81 55.02 43.61
CA MET A 1 -12.41 55.23 42.21
C MET A 1 -11.60 54.01 41.81
N VAL A 2 -12.27 52.90 41.45
CA VAL A 2 -12.61 52.49 40.06
C VAL A 2 -11.31 52.23 39.29
N SER A 3 -10.77 51.02 39.32
CA SER A 3 -11.21 49.80 38.58
C SER A 3 -10.19 49.55 37.46
N GLY A 4 -9.18 48.75 37.78
CA GLY A 4 -8.32 48.12 36.77
C GLY A 4 -9.02 46.85 36.30
N ALA A 5 -9.61 46.92 35.10
CA ALA A 5 -10.20 45.75 34.46
C ALA A 5 -9.08 44.84 33.96
N GLU A 6 -8.83 43.78 34.74
CA GLU A 6 -8.04 42.63 34.34
C GLU A 6 -8.83 41.88 33.27
N VAL A 7 -8.41 42.05 32.01
CA VAL A 7 -9.00 41.31 30.88
C VAL A 7 -8.53 39.87 30.99
N ALA A 8 -9.36 39.04 31.62
CA ALA A 8 -9.26 37.60 31.57
C ALA A 8 -9.42 37.16 30.10
N VAL A 9 -8.28 36.89 29.46
CA VAL A 9 -8.22 36.18 28.18
C VAL A 9 -8.80 34.79 28.45
N GLY A 10 -10.02 34.56 27.95
CA GLY A 10 -10.71 33.30 28.09
C GLY A 10 -9.81 32.16 27.63
N GLU A 11 -9.53 31.23 28.55
CA GLU A 11 -9.11 29.89 28.21
C GLU A 11 -10.11 29.34 27.19
N ASP A 12 -9.67 29.26 25.93
CA ASP A 12 -10.33 28.46 24.91
C ASP A 12 -10.58 27.09 25.53
N ALA A 13 -11.85 26.83 25.87
CA ALA A 13 -12.30 25.58 26.45
C ALA A 13 -11.84 24.46 25.52
N GLY A 14 -10.70 23.86 25.88
CA GLY A 14 -10.03 22.87 25.09
C GLY A 14 -10.99 21.72 24.91
N VAL A 15 -11.63 21.65 23.73
CA VAL A 15 -12.41 20.50 23.33
C VAL A 15 -11.44 19.33 23.36
N SER A 16 -11.48 18.59 24.46
CA SER A 16 -10.67 17.41 24.64
C SER A 16 -11.10 16.46 23.54
N VAL A 17 -10.26 16.33 22.51
CA VAL A 17 -10.47 15.35 21.46
C VAL A 17 -10.32 14.02 22.16
N THR A 18 -11.45 13.44 22.57
CA THR A 18 -11.50 12.15 23.23
C THR A 18 -10.92 11.13 22.25
N THR A 19 -9.69 10.71 22.51
CA THR A 19 -9.01 9.71 21.68
C THR A 19 -9.62 8.35 22.01
N TRP A 20 -9.89 7.56 20.98
CA TRP A 20 -10.33 6.19 21.21
C TRP A 20 -9.21 5.39 21.89
N PRO A 21 -9.56 4.40 22.73
CA PRO A 21 -8.59 3.43 23.20
C PRO A 21 -7.79 2.83 22.03
N ARG A 22 -6.49 2.59 22.23
CA ARG A 22 -5.57 2.18 21.15
C ARG A 22 -5.97 0.91 20.41
N TRP A 23 -6.81 0.06 21.01
CA TRP A 23 -7.30 -1.20 20.44
C TRP A 23 -8.52 -1.02 19.52
N VAL A 24 -9.29 0.06 19.65
CA VAL A 24 -10.54 0.26 18.88
C VAL A 24 -10.31 0.28 17.37
N PRO A 25 -9.30 0.99 16.81
CA PRO A 25 -9.05 0.94 15.38
C PRO A 25 -8.70 -0.46 14.87
N TRP A 26 -8.03 -1.28 15.69
CA TRP A 26 -7.75 -2.67 15.33
C TRP A 26 -9.02 -3.51 15.30
N ALA A 27 -9.90 -3.38 16.29
CA ALA A 27 -11.18 -4.08 16.31
C ALA A 27 -12.05 -3.71 15.09
N ILE A 28 -12.14 -2.43 14.75
CA ILE A 28 -12.87 -1.99 13.55
C ILE A 28 -12.25 -2.57 12.28
N GLY A 29 -10.91 -2.50 12.17
CA GLY A 29 -10.20 -3.07 11.03
C GLY A 29 -10.38 -4.59 10.90
N LEU A 30 -10.44 -5.32 12.02
CA LEU A 30 -10.73 -6.76 12.05
C LEU A 30 -12.17 -7.04 11.60
N VAL A 31 -13.16 -6.32 12.15
CA VAL A 31 -14.57 -6.45 11.73
C VAL A 31 -14.71 -6.15 10.24
N LEU A 32 -14.09 -5.07 9.75
CA LEU A 32 -14.09 -4.74 8.33
C LEU A 32 -13.43 -5.84 7.50
N GLY A 33 -12.29 -6.39 7.95
CA GLY A 33 -11.64 -7.52 7.31
C GLY A 33 -12.54 -8.75 7.22
N LEU A 34 -13.26 -9.08 8.29
CA LEU A 34 -14.22 -10.19 8.31
C LEU A 34 -15.39 -9.95 7.35
N VAL A 35 -15.93 -8.72 7.33
CA VAL A 35 -17.05 -8.33 6.44
C VAL A 35 -16.62 -8.37 4.97
N VAL A 36 -15.49 -7.75 4.64
CA VAL A 36 -14.93 -7.71 3.28
C VAL A 36 -14.62 -9.12 2.77
N MET A 37 -14.06 -9.96 3.64
CA MET A 37 -13.72 -11.33 3.30
C MET A 37 -14.93 -12.29 3.31
N GLY A 38 -16.10 -11.85 3.79
CA GLY A 38 -17.24 -12.70 4.19
C GLY A 38 -17.37 -14.03 3.46
N PRO A 39 -17.72 -14.06 2.16
CA PRO A 39 -17.89 -15.32 1.41
C PRO A 39 -16.60 -16.15 1.32
N ALA A 40 -15.43 -15.51 1.21
CA ALA A 40 -14.14 -16.19 1.16
C ALA A 40 -13.74 -16.81 2.50
N LEU A 41 -14.39 -16.47 3.61
CA LEU A 41 -14.16 -17.11 4.91
C LEU A 41 -14.85 -18.46 5.04
N ALA A 42 -15.83 -18.77 4.20
CA ALA A 42 -16.53 -20.06 4.20
C ALA A 42 -15.55 -21.24 4.11
N PRO A 43 -15.85 -22.40 4.74
CA PRO A 43 -14.99 -23.57 4.67
C PRO A 43 -14.68 -23.98 3.22
N GLY A 44 -13.47 -24.44 2.94
CA GLY A 44 -13.04 -24.90 1.63
C GLY A 44 -11.75 -24.24 1.12
N VAL A 45 -11.37 -24.66 -0.09
CA VAL A 45 -10.17 -24.19 -0.80
C VAL A 45 -10.34 -22.76 -1.31
N LEU A 46 -9.25 -22.00 -1.34
CA LEU A 46 -9.23 -20.70 -1.99
C LEU A 46 -8.64 -20.88 -3.38
N LEU A 47 -9.50 -20.70 -4.39
CA LEU A 47 -9.16 -20.82 -5.80
C LEU A 47 -9.54 -19.52 -6.52
N ASN A 48 -8.52 -18.75 -6.88
CA ASN A 48 -8.62 -17.58 -7.73
C ASN A 48 -7.31 -17.43 -8.54
N LEU A 49 -7.24 -16.43 -9.43
CA LEU A 49 -6.18 -16.28 -10.44
C LEU A 49 -4.76 -16.58 -9.92
N ASP A 50 -4.34 -15.96 -8.82
CA ASP A 50 -3.05 -16.23 -8.18
C ASP A 50 -3.17 -16.78 -6.76
N LEU A 51 -4.39 -17.08 -6.32
CA LEU A 51 -4.72 -17.67 -5.04
C LEU A 51 -5.07 -19.14 -5.24
N VAL A 52 -4.08 -20.02 -5.08
CA VAL A 52 -4.31 -21.48 -5.09
C VAL A 52 -3.81 -22.01 -3.76
N VAL A 53 -4.73 -22.18 -2.82
CA VAL A 53 -4.43 -22.62 -1.45
C VAL A 53 -5.30 -23.82 -1.11
N THR A 54 -4.65 -24.97 -0.99
CA THR A 54 -5.18 -26.23 -0.48
C THR A 54 -5.00 -26.30 1.04
N GLU A 55 -5.59 -27.31 1.69
CA GLU A 55 -5.45 -27.50 3.14
C GLU A 55 -3.99 -27.77 3.54
N VAL A 56 -3.31 -28.63 2.79
CA VAL A 56 -1.87 -28.89 2.93
C VAL A 56 -1.13 -28.08 1.88
N ALA A 57 -0.20 -27.23 2.29
CA ALA A 57 0.60 -26.39 1.41
C ALA A 57 2.08 -26.82 1.48
N PRO A 58 2.65 -27.36 0.39
CA PRO A 58 4.06 -27.71 0.38
C PRO A 58 4.92 -26.44 0.41
N VAL A 59 6.12 -26.54 1.00
CA VAL A 59 7.13 -25.48 0.89
C VAL A 59 7.55 -25.38 -0.58
N PRO A 60 7.37 -24.23 -1.26
CA PRO A 60 7.71 -24.11 -2.67
C PRO A 60 9.21 -24.33 -2.90
N ARG A 61 9.57 -25.08 -3.96
CA ARG A 61 10.98 -25.32 -4.32
C ARG A 61 11.75 -24.02 -4.59
N GLY A 62 11.07 -23.01 -5.13
CA GLY A 62 11.64 -21.69 -5.40
C GLY A 62 12.17 -20.97 -4.15
N VAL A 63 11.73 -21.33 -2.94
CA VAL A 63 12.30 -20.82 -1.67
C VAL A 63 13.79 -21.12 -1.60
N TRP A 64 14.18 -22.30 -2.09
CA TRP A 64 15.54 -22.81 -2.06
C TRP A 64 16.33 -22.44 -3.32
N GLY A 65 15.76 -21.58 -4.19
CA GLY A 65 16.34 -21.26 -5.49
C GLY A 65 16.26 -22.43 -6.49
N LEU A 66 15.35 -23.39 -6.28
CA LEU A 66 15.23 -24.59 -7.10
C LEU A 66 14.00 -24.56 -8.00
N GLY A 67 14.18 -25.05 -9.23
CA GLY A 67 13.11 -25.28 -10.19
C GLY A 67 12.76 -24.06 -11.05
N PRO A 68 11.83 -24.22 -11.99
CA PRO A 68 11.54 -23.18 -12.99
C PRO A 68 10.66 -22.04 -12.45
N GLU A 69 10.10 -22.19 -11.24
CA GLU A 69 9.16 -21.23 -10.68
C GLU A 69 9.87 -20.11 -9.91
N LEU A 70 9.65 -18.87 -10.33
CA LEU A 70 10.11 -17.71 -9.58
C LEU A 70 9.46 -17.69 -8.19
N PRO A 71 10.18 -17.27 -7.13
CA PRO A 71 9.72 -17.28 -5.74
C PRO A 71 8.69 -16.17 -5.43
N ARG A 72 7.64 -16.05 -6.27
CA ARG A 72 6.64 -14.96 -6.24
C ARG A 72 5.76 -14.94 -4.99
N ARG A 73 5.66 -16.05 -4.26
CA ARG A 73 4.88 -16.18 -3.00
C ARG A 73 5.76 -16.18 -1.75
N VAL A 74 7.07 -16.12 -1.90
CA VAL A 74 8.05 -16.29 -0.82
C VAL A 74 8.62 -14.91 -0.44
N PRO A 75 8.88 -14.64 0.84
CA PRO A 75 8.72 -15.55 2.00
C PRO A 75 7.33 -15.50 2.66
N LEU A 76 6.41 -14.64 2.22
CA LEU A 76 5.13 -14.43 2.92
C LEU A 76 4.29 -15.69 3.09
N TYR A 77 4.30 -16.62 2.14
CA TYR A 77 3.53 -17.86 2.22
C TYR A 77 4.24 -18.98 3.00
N LEU A 78 5.51 -18.79 3.40
CA LEU A 78 6.24 -19.81 4.16
C LEU A 78 5.57 -20.19 5.48
N PRO A 79 5.06 -19.24 6.29
CA PRO A 79 4.33 -19.60 7.50
C PRO A 79 3.12 -20.50 7.22
N ALA A 80 2.36 -20.24 6.15
CA ALA A 80 1.23 -21.09 5.79
C ALA A 80 1.67 -22.50 5.37
N ALA A 81 2.79 -22.63 4.65
CA ALA A 81 3.34 -23.94 4.30
C ALA A 81 3.84 -24.71 5.54
N TRP A 82 4.60 -24.05 6.42
CA TRP A 82 5.16 -24.67 7.63
C TRP A 82 4.12 -25.02 8.69
N LEU A 83 3.04 -24.23 8.80
CA LEU A 83 1.94 -24.52 9.72
C LEU A 83 0.94 -25.54 9.17
N SER A 84 0.95 -25.79 7.86
CA SER A 84 -0.01 -26.69 7.21
C SER A 84 -0.13 -28.12 7.79
N PRO A 85 0.91 -28.71 8.42
CA PRO A 85 0.76 -30.01 9.10
C PRO A 85 -0.15 -29.99 10.34
N ILE A 86 -0.33 -28.83 10.98
CA ILE A 86 -1.12 -28.67 12.22
C ILE A 86 -2.35 -27.76 12.06
N LEU A 87 -2.33 -26.88 11.07
CA LEU A 87 -3.39 -25.91 10.80
C LEU A 87 -3.56 -25.78 9.29
N PRO A 88 -4.75 -26.03 8.72
CA PRO A 88 -4.97 -25.88 7.28
C PRO A 88 -4.44 -24.54 6.75
N ALA A 89 -3.65 -24.57 5.68
CA ALA A 89 -3.04 -23.38 5.10
C ALA A 89 -4.07 -22.34 4.66
N THR A 90 -5.28 -22.79 4.31
CA THR A 90 -6.43 -21.91 4.03
C THR A 90 -6.77 -21.02 5.23
N ILE A 91 -6.73 -21.53 6.46
CA ILE A 91 -6.97 -20.74 7.68
C ILE A 91 -5.87 -19.69 7.85
N THR A 92 -4.61 -20.08 7.70
CA THR A 92 -3.48 -19.15 7.81
C THR A 92 -3.59 -18.03 6.78
N ILE A 93 -3.87 -18.34 5.52
CA ILE A 93 -4.00 -17.32 4.47
C ILE A 93 -5.21 -16.42 4.70
N LYS A 94 -6.38 -16.96 5.07
CA LYS A 94 -7.56 -16.15 5.44
C LYS A 94 -7.27 -15.21 6.60
N ALA A 95 -6.58 -15.69 7.64
CA ALA A 95 -6.18 -14.88 8.78
C ALA A 95 -5.23 -13.75 8.36
N MET A 96 -4.27 -14.02 7.46
CA MET A 96 -3.37 -13.00 6.93
C MET A 96 -4.10 -11.94 6.09
N MET A 97 -5.12 -12.34 5.31
CA MET A 97 -5.96 -11.41 4.55
C MET A 97 -6.74 -10.49 5.48
N VAL A 98 -7.40 -11.03 6.50
CA VAL A 98 -8.12 -10.24 7.53
C VAL A 98 -7.15 -9.31 8.28
N ALA A 99 -5.99 -9.83 8.68
CA ALA A 99 -4.95 -9.05 9.35
C ALA A 99 -4.44 -7.90 8.47
N THR A 100 -4.29 -8.11 7.15
CA THR A 100 -3.87 -7.07 6.21
C THR A 100 -4.84 -5.89 6.20
N VAL A 101 -6.15 -6.17 6.18
CA VAL A 101 -7.21 -5.13 6.27
C VAL A 101 -7.11 -4.40 7.61
N ALA A 102 -6.96 -5.13 8.72
CA ALA A 102 -6.86 -4.54 10.05
C ALA A 102 -5.62 -3.65 10.24
N ILE A 103 -4.45 -4.10 9.77
CA ILE A 103 -3.19 -3.34 9.77
C ILE A 103 -3.35 -2.05 8.97
N GLY A 104 -3.96 -2.13 7.79
CA GLY A 104 -4.21 -0.99 6.92
C GLY A 104 -5.14 0.05 7.57
N PHE A 105 -6.27 -0.39 8.12
CA PHE A 105 -7.23 0.48 8.79
C PHE A 105 -6.60 1.17 10.01
N ALA A 106 -5.99 0.40 10.91
CA ALA A 106 -5.40 0.92 12.14
C ALA A 106 -4.24 1.89 11.83
N GLY A 107 -3.46 1.61 10.78
CA GLY A 107 -2.42 2.51 10.29
C GLY A 107 -2.98 3.83 9.80
N GLY A 108 -3.97 3.78 8.90
CA GLY A 108 -4.61 4.96 8.34
C GLY A 108 -5.19 5.87 9.42
N TYR A 109 -5.94 5.27 10.35
CA TYR A 109 -6.52 5.95 11.50
C TYR A 109 -5.46 6.65 12.34
N ARG A 110 -4.46 5.91 12.83
CA ARG A 110 -3.44 6.46 13.74
C ARG A 110 -2.57 7.53 13.09
N ARG A 111 -2.35 7.46 11.76
CA ARG A 111 -1.58 8.48 11.05
C ARG A 111 -2.31 9.80 10.87
N THR A 112 -3.64 9.80 11.02
CA THR A 112 -4.47 10.97 10.74
C THR A 112 -5.36 11.35 11.93
N GLU A 113 -5.22 10.70 13.08
CA GLU A 113 -6.00 10.99 14.30
C GLU A 113 -5.86 12.43 14.78
N SER A 114 -4.66 13.02 14.61
CA SER A 114 -4.40 14.43 14.94
C SER A 114 -5.15 15.43 14.06
N GLN A 115 -5.75 14.98 12.95
CA GLN A 115 -6.52 15.81 12.02
C GLN A 115 -8.04 15.73 12.27
N GLY A 116 -8.45 14.98 13.30
CA GLY A 116 -9.83 14.78 13.70
C GLY A 116 -10.38 13.40 13.30
N ARG A 117 -11.43 12.96 14.02
CA ARG A 117 -12.02 11.61 13.87
C ARG A 117 -12.48 11.28 12.45
N LEU A 118 -13.11 12.23 11.76
CA LEU A 118 -13.57 12.03 10.39
C LEU A 118 -12.40 11.72 9.44
N ALA A 119 -11.29 12.45 9.56
CA ALA A 119 -10.08 12.19 8.79
C ALA A 119 -9.47 10.83 9.13
N ALA A 120 -9.43 10.49 10.42
CA ALA A 120 -8.92 9.22 10.94
C ALA A 120 -9.69 8.01 10.39
N VAL A 121 -11.01 8.00 10.56
CA VAL A 121 -11.87 6.91 10.08
C VAL A 121 -11.85 6.85 8.56
N GLY A 122 -11.93 8.00 7.88
CA GLY A 122 -11.85 8.06 6.42
C GLY A 122 -10.54 7.50 5.87
N ALA A 123 -9.41 7.79 6.50
CA ALA A 123 -8.11 7.28 6.05
C ALA A 123 -7.99 5.77 6.26
N GLY A 124 -8.42 5.28 7.43
CA GLY A 124 -8.49 3.84 7.70
C GLY A 124 -9.37 3.11 6.69
N ALA A 125 -10.58 3.63 6.42
CA ALA A 125 -11.52 3.05 5.47
C ALA A 125 -10.99 3.05 4.03
N LEU A 126 -10.41 4.18 3.56
CA LEU A 126 -9.85 4.26 2.20
C LEU A 126 -8.69 3.29 1.99
N ILE A 127 -7.85 3.02 2.99
CA ILE A 127 -6.80 2.00 2.87
C ILE A 127 -7.45 0.61 2.84
N ALA A 128 -8.26 0.30 3.84
CA ALA A 128 -8.78 -1.04 4.13
C ALA A 128 -9.86 -1.54 3.18
N ALA A 129 -10.56 -0.63 2.48
CA ALA A 129 -11.63 -0.95 1.55
C ALA A 129 -11.42 -0.33 0.16
N SER A 130 -10.18 0.08 -0.19
CA SER A 130 -9.90 0.57 -1.55
C SER A 130 -10.11 -0.52 -2.61
N PRO A 131 -10.60 -0.17 -3.81
CA PRO A 131 -10.64 -1.09 -4.94
C PRO A 131 -9.29 -1.77 -5.21
N LEU A 132 -8.18 -1.04 -5.01
CA LEU A 132 -6.83 -1.58 -5.13
C LEU A 132 -6.60 -2.72 -4.14
N LEU A 133 -6.74 -2.48 -2.83
CA LEU A 133 -6.49 -3.50 -1.81
C LEU A 133 -7.40 -4.71 -2.00
N LEU A 134 -8.69 -4.47 -2.22
CA LEU A 134 -9.70 -5.53 -2.36
C LEU A 134 -9.44 -6.40 -3.59
N THR A 135 -9.08 -5.79 -4.72
CA THR A 135 -8.70 -6.52 -5.94
C THR A 135 -7.46 -7.39 -5.67
N ARG A 136 -6.43 -6.85 -5.01
CA ARG A 136 -5.22 -7.62 -4.68
C ARG A 136 -5.48 -8.78 -3.72
N LEU A 137 -6.35 -8.59 -2.73
CA LEU A 137 -6.77 -9.67 -1.84
C LEU A 137 -7.55 -10.73 -2.62
N ALA A 138 -8.57 -10.34 -3.39
CA ALA A 138 -9.42 -11.27 -4.14
C ALA A 138 -8.60 -12.18 -5.06
N ILE A 139 -7.64 -11.62 -5.79
CA ILE A 139 -6.80 -12.36 -6.75
C ILE A 139 -5.72 -13.21 -6.07
N GLY A 140 -5.37 -12.92 -4.81
CA GLY A 140 -4.27 -13.59 -4.10
C GLY A 140 -2.92 -12.90 -4.18
N HIS A 141 -2.87 -11.63 -4.60
CA HIS A 141 -1.68 -10.78 -4.52
C HIS A 141 -1.47 -10.26 -3.09
N LEU A 142 -1.44 -11.17 -2.12
CA LEU A 142 -1.32 -10.85 -0.71
C LEU A 142 -0.04 -10.07 -0.38
N MET A 143 1.03 -10.32 -1.15
CA MET A 143 2.28 -9.55 -1.10
C MET A 143 2.02 -8.05 -1.27
N ILE A 144 1.32 -7.67 -2.35
CA ILE A 144 1.03 -6.26 -2.67
C ILE A 144 0.08 -5.67 -1.63
N ALA A 145 -0.93 -6.44 -1.22
CA ALA A 145 -1.91 -5.99 -0.24
C ALA A 145 -1.25 -5.69 1.12
N LEU A 146 -0.38 -6.59 1.60
CA LEU A 146 0.35 -6.40 2.84
C LEU A 146 1.41 -5.29 2.72
N THR A 147 2.14 -5.20 1.60
CA THR A 147 3.03 -4.06 1.30
C THR A 147 2.29 -2.73 1.44
N MET A 148 1.07 -2.61 0.87
CA MET A 148 0.24 -1.42 0.97
C MET A 148 -0.16 -1.11 2.42
N ALA A 149 -0.59 -2.12 3.18
CA ALA A 149 -0.97 -1.95 4.59
C ALA A 149 0.21 -1.52 5.47
N LEU A 150 1.41 -2.09 5.25
CA LEU A 150 2.63 -1.75 6.00
C LEU A 150 3.18 -0.36 5.67
N LEU A 151 3.00 0.11 4.43
CA LEU A 151 3.53 1.39 3.95
C LEU A 151 3.09 2.59 4.82
N VAL A 152 1.85 2.56 5.30
CA VAL A 152 1.27 3.57 6.19
C VAL A 152 2.06 3.72 7.49
N TRP A 153 2.58 2.61 8.00
CA TRP A 153 3.35 2.56 9.23
C TRP A 153 4.83 2.91 9.00
N ALA A 154 5.37 2.53 7.86
CA ALA A 154 6.79 2.66 7.56
C ALA A 154 7.24 4.07 7.17
N TYR A 155 6.35 4.90 6.58
CA TYR A 155 6.71 6.22 6.06
C TYR A 155 7.57 7.08 7.00
N PRO A 156 7.24 7.30 8.28
CA PRO A 156 8.04 8.21 9.11
C PRO A 156 9.46 7.71 9.36
N THR A 157 9.70 6.39 9.29
CA THR A 157 11.04 5.82 9.44
C THR A 157 11.76 5.80 8.10
N LEU A 158 11.15 5.22 7.06
CA LEU A 158 11.82 5.00 5.78
C LEU A 158 12.02 6.28 4.95
N LEU A 159 11.24 7.34 5.21
CA LEU A 159 11.47 8.67 4.61
C LEU A 159 12.56 9.48 5.33
N ARG A 160 13.08 8.95 6.44
CA ARG A 160 14.24 9.48 7.18
C ARG A 160 15.14 8.33 7.64
N PRO A 161 15.62 7.51 6.71
CA PRO A 161 16.16 6.19 7.03
C PRO A 161 17.50 6.26 7.79
N GLY A 162 18.23 7.38 7.70
CA GLY A 162 19.47 7.59 8.45
C GLY A 162 19.28 7.83 9.95
N ARG A 163 18.10 8.28 10.40
CA ARG A 163 17.85 8.72 11.77
C ARG A 163 17.91 7.56 12.78
N ASP A 164 17.37 6.40 12.41
CA ASP A 164 17.27 5.21 13.24
C ASP A 164 17.52 3.98 12.36
N LEU A 165 18.78 3.53 12.32
CA LEU A 165 19.22 2.41 11.47
C LEU A 165 18.59 1.07 11.88
N PRO A 166 18.51 0.70 13.18
CA PRO A 166 17.82 -0.53 13.59
C PRO A 166 16.36 -0.56 13.16
N ARG A 167 15.63 0.54 13.34
CA ARG A 167 14.23 0.60 12.94
C ARG A 167 14.05 0.61 11.42
N THR A 168 14.98 1.23 10.69
CA THR A 168 15.02 1.18 9.22
C THR A 168 15.25 -0.25 8.74
N ALA A 169 16.21 -0.97 9.34
CA ALA A 169 16.46 -2.37 9.03
C ALA A 169 15.23 -3.24 9.30
N LEU A 170 14.53 -3.03 10.42
CA LEU A 170 13.30 -3.77 10.74
C LEU A 170 12.21 -3.55 9.69
N TRP A 171 12.01 -2.31 9.23
CA TRP A 171 11.04 -2.03 8.17
C TRP A 171 11.47 -2.63 6.82
N CYS A 172 12.74 -2.50 6.44
CA CYS A 172 13.26 -3.14 5.22
C CYS A 172 13.09 -4.67 5.26
N ALA A 173 13.31 -5.31 6.41
CA ALA A 173 13.05 -6.73 6.62
C ALA A 173 11.55 -7.05 6.55
N ALA A 174 10.68 -6.25 7.15
CA ALA A 174 9.23 -6.44 7.06
C ALA A 174 8.72 -6.36 5.61
N PHE A 175 9.28 -5.45 4.80
CA PHE A 175 8.98 -5.39 3.36
C PHE A 175 9.59 -6.54 2.58
N ALA A 176 10.80 -7.00 2.94
CA ALA A 176 11.39 -8.20 2.36
C ALA A 176 10.50 -9.43 2.60
N CYS A 177 9.81 -9.48 3.76
CA CYS A 177 8.84 -10.53 4.05
C CYS A 177 7.64 -10.54 3.08
N THR A 178 7.36 -9.41 2.42
CA THR A 178 6.35 -9.28 1.37
C THR A 178 6.91 -9.48 -0.05
N GLY A 179 8.10 -10.07 -0.16
CA GLY A 179 8.77 -10.45 -1.40
C GLY A 179 9.29 -9.28 -2.22
N ASN A 180 9.51 -9.53 -3.51
CA ASN A 180 10.16 -8.58 -4.42
C ASN A 180 9.40 -7.24 -4.53
N VAL A 181 8.07 -7.25 -4.61
CA VAL A 181 7.28 -6.02 -4.72
C VAL A 181 7.44 -5.16 -3.47
N GLY A 182 7.35 -5.78 -2.29
CA GLY A 182 7.62 -5.10 -1.03
C GLY A 182 9.01 -4.52 -0.94
N GLY A 183 10.02 -5.32 -1.30
CA GLY A 183 11.41 -4.89 -1.32
C GLY A 183 11.66 -3.69 -2.24
N LEU A 184 11.05 -3.67 -3.43
CA LEU A 184 11.13 -2.54 -4.37
C LEU A 184 10.38 -1.31 -3.86
N VAL A 185 9.21 -1.48 -3.22
CA VAL A 185 8.51 -0.38 -2.56
C VAL A 185 9.35 0.19 -1.43
N ALA A 186 9.97 -0.64 -0.60
CA ALA A 186 10.88 -0.19 0.45
C ALA A 186 12.07 0.58 -0.13
N LEU A 187 12.67 0.09 -1.23
CA LEU A 187 13.76 0.78 -1.93
C LEU A 187 13.32 2.16 -2.39
N ALA A 188 12.17 2.26 -3.07
CA ALA A 188 11.65 3.53 -3.55
C ALA A 188 11.47 4.52 -2.40
N VAL A 189 10.87 4.09 -1.29
CA VAL A 189 10.66 4.94 -0.10
C VAL A 189 11.98 5.37 0.52
N VAL A 190 12.93 4.44 0.68
CA VAL A 190 14.28 4.71 1.20
C VAL A 190 15.02 5.71 0.32
N VAL A 191 15.00 5.53 -1.00
CA VAL A 191 15.64 6.44 -1.96
C VAL A 191 15.03 7.84 -1.87
N ALA A 192 13.70 7.95 -1.85
CA ALA A 192 13.03 9.25 -1.67
C ALA A 192 13.38 9.90 -0.33
N GLY A 193 13.51 9.10 0.74
CA GLY A 193 13.98 9.56 2.04
C GLY A 193 15.41 10.07 2.01
N LEU A 194 16.33 9.32 1.41
CA LEU A 194 17.72 9.72 1.23
C LEU A 194 17.85 10.99 0.39
N VAL A 195 17.08 11.14 -0.69
CA VAL A 195 17.06 12.38 -1.48
C VAL A 195 16.60 13.56 -0.60
N ALA A 196 15.54 13.37 0.19
CA ALA A 196 15.03 14.41 1.09
C ALA A 196 16.01 14.77 2.24
N THR A 197 16.79 13.80 2.72
CA THR A 197 17.81 13.99 3.76
C THR A 197 19.22 14.21 3.20
N ARG A 198 19.36 14.50 1.90
CA ARG A 198 20.64 14.76 1.22
C ARG A 198 21.68 13.64 1.39
N GLY A 199 21.22 12.40 1.39
CA GLY A 199 22.06 11.21 1.41
C GLY A 199 22.60 10.85 2.80
N GLU A 200 22.04 11.39 3.88
CA GLU A 200 22.48 11.09 5.24
C GLU A 200 22.59 9.57 5.49
N ARG A 201 23.82 9.09 5.75
CA ARG A 201 24.15 7.67 5.96
C ARG A 201 23.73 6.75 4.80
N GLY A 202 23.65 7.28 3.58
CA GLY A 202 23.13 6.58 2.40
C GLY A 202 23.73 5.19 2.17
N ALA A 203 25.05 5.06 2.23
CA ALA A 203 25.72 3.76 2.07
C ALA A 203 25.28 2.71 3.11
N LYS A 204 25.16 3.11 4.39
CA LYS A 204 24.69 2.20 5.46
C LYS A 204 23.24 1.81 5.25
N VAL A 205 22.39 2.77 4.90
CA VAL A 205 20.96 2.55 4.66
C VAL A 205 20.75 1.60 3.47
N LEU A 206 21.44 1.83 2.35
CA LEU A 206 21.36 0.97 1.17
C LEU A 206 21.92 -0.43 1.44
N GLY A 207 23.02 -0.52 2.22
CA GLY A 207 23.56 -1.80 2.67
C GLY A 207 22.57 -2.59 3.54
N LEU A 208 21.85 -1.93 4.45
CA LEU A 208 20.79 -2.54 5.27
C LEU A 208 19.58 -2.98 4.44
N TRP A 209 19.17 -2.15 3.47
CA TRP A 209 18.12 -2.56 2.55
C TRP A 209 18.55 -3.81 1.78
N LEU A 210 19.73 -3.79 1.16
CA LEU A 210 20.23 -4.91 0.35
C LEU A 210 20.34 -6.20 1.16
N SER A 211 20.91 -6.13 2.37
CA SER A 211 21.08 -7.31 3.23
C SER A 211 19.76 -7.95 3.62
N THR A 212 18.73 -7.15 3.92
CA THR A 212 17.40 -7.66 4.26
C THR A 212 16.66 -8.24 3.06
N GLN A 213 16.95 -7.79 1.84
CA GLN A 213 16.32 -8.30 0.61
C GLN A 213 16.91 -9.63 0.12
N LEU A 214 18.04 -10.10 0.70
CA LEU A 214 18.70 -11.35 0.27
C LEU A 214 17.77 -12.57 0.34
N VAL A 215 16.79 -12.56 1.24
CA VAL A 215 15.81 -13.66 1.43
C VAL A 215 15.03 -14.02 0.16
N TRP A 216 14.81 -13.05 -0.75
CA TRP A 216 14.15 -13.29 -2.03
C TRP A 216 15.05 -12.99 -3.23
N LEU A 217 16.05 -12.12 -3.09
CA LEU A 217 17.02 -11.84 -4.16
C LEU A 217 17.84 -13.07 -4.51
N VAL A 218 18.42 -13.76 -3.53
CA VAL A 218 19.27 -14.94 -3.75
C VAL A 218 18.52 -16.06 -4.48
N PRO A 219 17.37 -16.55 -3.98
CA PRO A 219 16.62 -17.59 -4.70
C PRO A 219 16.07 -17.09 -6.04
N GLY A 220 15.70 -15.82 -6.16
CA GLY A 220 15.24 -15.24 -7.42
C GLY A 220 16.32 -15.22 -8.50
N ILE A 221 17.55 -14.83 -8.15
CA ILE A 221 18.71 -14.87 -9.06
C ILE A 221 19.02 -16.32 -9.44
N ALA A 222 19.02 -17.25 -8.48
CA ALA A 222 19.30 -18.65 -8.74
C ALA A 222 18.30 -19.28 -9.74
N VAL A 223 16.99 -19.04 -9.56
CA VAL A 223 15.95 -19.51 -10.48
C VAL A 223 16.06 -18.84 -11.84
N PHE A 224 16.36 -17.53 -11.88
CA PHE A 224 16.53 -16.82 -13.14
C PHE A 224 17.73 -17.35 -13.94
N ALA A 225 18.85 -17.63 -13.27
CA ALA A 225 20.05 -18.23 -13.88
C ALA A 225 19.81 -19.62 -14.46
N GLN A 226 18.76 -20.33 -14.01
CA GLN A 226 18.33 -21.63 -14.56
C GLN A 226 17.47 -21.49 -15.83
N GLY A 227 17.25 -20.26 -16.34
CA GLY A 227 16.52 -20.02 -17.58
C GLY A 227 15.01 -19.80 -17.39
N ALA A 228 14.57 -19.42 -16.19
CA ALA A 228 13.16 -19.10 -15.96
C ALA A 228 12.70 -17.93 -16.86
N GLY A 229 11.77 -18.23 -17.77
CA GLY A 229 11.20 -17.25 -18.70
C GLY A 229 10.23 -16.29 -18.02
N LEU A 230 10.24 -15.03 -18.45
CA LEU A 230 9.31 -13.99 -18.01
C LEU A 230 8.36 -13.65 -19.15
N LEU A 231 7.06 -13.69 -18.88
CA LEU A 231 6.05 -13.15 -19.79
C LEU A 231 6.22 -11.64 -19.98
N ASP A 232 5.86 -11.18 -21.17
CA ASP A 232 5.93 -9.78 -21.61
C ASP A 232 5.03 -8.85 -20.77
N ALA A 233 5.44 -7.60 -20.59
CA ALA A 233 4.70 -6.60 -19.84
C ALA A 233 3.38 -6.18 -20.48
N THR A 234 3.24 -6.32 -21.80
CA THR A 234 2.00 -6.05 -22.54
C THR A 234 0.82 -6.87 -22.03
N VAL A 235 1.07 -8.10 -21.56
CA VAL A 235 0.04 -8.98 -20.94
C VAL A 235 -0.46 -8.42 -19.60
N PHE A 236 0.35 -7.62 -18.92
CA PHE A 236 0.08 -7.06 -17.59
C PHE A 236 -0.12 -5.54 -17.61
N ALA A 237 -0.39 -4.97 -18.78
CA ALA A 237 -0.58 -3.54 -18.93
C ALA A 237 -1.76 -3.06 -18.08
N THR A 238 -1.54 -1.97 -17.34
CA THR A 238 -2.60 -1.28 -16.61
C THR A 238 -3.77 -0.97 -17.52
N ARG A 239 -4.98 -1.34 -17.11
CA ARG A 239 -6.18 -1.17 -17.93
C ARG A 239 -6.82 0.18 -17.67
N ALA A 240 -6.48 1.17 -18.50
CA ALA A 240 -6.99 2.53 -18.40
C ALA A 240 -7.35 3.10 -19.79
N PRO A 241 -8.42 2.59 -20.45
CA PRO A 241 -8.85 3.14 -21.73
C PRO A 241 -9.36 4.58 -21.55
N GLY A 242 -8.91 5.50 -22.39
CA GLY A 242 -9.38 6.88 -22.41
C GLY A 242 -9.06 7.70 -21.15
N LEU A 243 -9.58 8.92 -21.10
CA LEU A 243 -9.36 9.84 -19.96
C LEU A 243 -10.04 9.33 -18.67
N ASP A 244 -11.23 8.73 -18.80
CA ASP A 244 -11.95 8.13 -17.68
C ASP A 244 -11.17 6.95 -17.07
N GLY A 245 -10.45 6.17 -17.89
CA GLY A 245 -9.53 5.14 -17.44
C GLY A 245 -8.46 5.66 -16.49
N TYR A 246 -7.76 6.74 -16.84
CA TYR A 246 -6.75 7.34 -15.96
C TYR A 246 -7.37 7.87 -14.65
N LEU A 247 -8.56 8.47 -14.71
CA LEU A 247 -9.27 8.93 -13.51
C LEU A 247 -9.66 7.75 -12.61
N ARG A 248 -10.08 6.61 -13.17
CA ARG A 248 -10.34 5.38 -12.41
C ARG A 248 -9.09 4.84 -11.72
N VAL A 249 -7.90 4.97 -12.31
CA VAL A 249 -6.64 4.60 -11.66
C VAL A 249 -6.42 5.40 -10.37
N LEU A 250 -6.85 6.67 -10.33
CA LEU A 250 -6.81 7.48 -9.11
C LEU A 250 -7.73 6.93 -8.00
N ALA A 251 -8.78 6.19 -8.35
CA ALA A 251 -9.63 5.48 -7.39
C ALA A 251 -9.09 4.08 -7.01
N GLY A 252 -7.92 3.69 -7.52
CA GLY A 252 -7.31 2.38 -7.26
C GLY A 252 -7.77 1.27 -8.21
N HIS A 253 -8.42 1.60 -9.33
CA HIS A 253 -8.66 0.65 -10.42
C HIS A 253 -7.45 0.56 -11.36
N GLY A 254 -7.56 -0.24 -12.42
CA GLY A 254 -6.54 -0.39 -13.45
C GLY A 254 -5.99 -1.80 -13.57
N PHE A 255 -6.56 -2.77 -12.84
CA PHE A 255 -6.15 -4.16 -12.94
C PHE A 255 -6.26 -4.68 -14.38
N TRP A 256 -5.19 -5.29 -14.88
CA TRP A 256 -5.05 -5.72 -16.28
C TRP A 256 -6.16 -6.69 -16.73
N GLN A 257 -6.75 -7.47 -15.80
CA GLN A 257 -7.97 -8.25 -16.05
C GLN A 257 -9.20 -7.63 -15.37
N ASP A 258 -10.02 -6.91 -16.13
CA ASP A 258 -11.25 -6.28 -15.62
C ASP A 258 -12.20 -7.27 -14.90
N TYR A 259 -12.21 -8.55 -15.31
CA TYR A 259 -13.03 -9.59 -14.69
C TYR A 259 -12.77 -9.74 -13.18
N TYR A 260 -11.52 -9.55 -12.74
CA TYR A 260 -11.14 -9.70 -11.33
C TYR A 260 -11.09 -8.37 -10.57
N GLN A 261 -11.28 -7.24 -11.25
CA GLN A 261 -11.26 -5.92 -10.63
C GLN A 261 -12.52 -5.72 -9.77
N VAL A 262 -12.31 -5.49 -8.47
CA VAL A 262 -13.41 -5.10 -7.58
C VAL A 262 -13.95 -3.73 -8.03
N GLY A 263 -15.26 -3.65 -8.23
CA GLY A 263 -15.93 -2.44 -8.72
C GLY A 263 -15.85 -2.21 -10.24
N SER A 264 -15.53 -3.23 -11.05
CA SER A 264 -15.40 -3.11 -12.51
C SER A 264 -16.69 -2.70 -13.23
N GLY A 265 -17.87 -3.01 -12.68
CA GLY A 265 -19.17 -2.73 -13.30
C GLY A 265 -19.62 -1.26 -13.31
N GLN A 266 -18.84 -0.34 -12.73
CA GLN A 266 -19.20 1.08 -12.60
C GLN A 266 -18.04 2.00 -13.03
N PRO A 267 -17.80 2.16 -14.34
CA PRO A 267 -16.63 2.91 -14.82
C PRO A 267 -16.72 4.42 -14.55
N TRP A 268 -17.86 5.05 -14.82
CA TRP A 268 -18.02 6.50 -14.65
C TRP A 268 -18.02 6.94 -13.17
N PRO A 269 -18.69 6.25 -12.22
CA PRO A 269 -18.63 6.63 -10.81
C PRO A 269 -17.21 6.49 -10.26
N ALA A 270 -16.49 5.44 -10.65
CA ALA A 270 -15.10 5.24 -10.26
C ALA A 270 -14.19 6.36 -10.77
N ALA A 271 -14.41 6.87 -12.00
CA ALA A 271 -13.67 8.03 -12.52
C ALA A 271 -13.95 9.31 -11.70
N VAL A 272 -15.22 9.59 -11.40
CA VAL A 272 -15.61 10.75 -10.57
C VAL A 272 -15.01 10.64 -9.17
N VAL A 273 -15.11 9.47 -8.54
CA VAL A 273 -14.50 9.20 -7.22
C VAL A 273 -12.99 9.42 -7.27
N GLY A 274 -12.30 8.93 -8.31
CA GLY A 274 -10.87 9.11 -8.48
C GLY A 274 -10.46 10.59 -8.59
N LEU A 275 -11.21 11.37 -9.38
CA LEU A 275 -11.01 12.82 -9.48
C LEU A 275 -11.22 13.52 -8.13
N VAL A 276 -12.33 13.22 -7.45
CA VAL A 276 -12.66 13.79 -6.13
C VAL A 276 -11.57 13.44 -5.11
N LEU A 277 -11.13 12.18 -5.04
CA LEU A 277 -10.06 11.75 -4.14
C LEU A 277 -8.75 12.48 -4.44
N ALA A 278 -8.39 12.67 -5.70
CA ALA A 278 -7.18 13.40 -6.07
C ALA A 278 -7.25 14.88 -5.66
N CYS A 279 -8.38 15.56 -5.94
CA CYS A 279 -8.59 16.95 -5.51
C CYS A 279 -8.51 17.09 -3.99
N LEU A 280 -9.22 16.23 -3.25
CA LEU A 280 -9.21 16.21 -1.79
C LEU A 280 -7.81 15.90 -1.25
N ALA A 281 -7.08 14.96 -1.86
CA ALA A 281 -5.71 14.64 -1.47
C ALA A 281 -4.78 15.85 -1.60
N VAL A 282 -4.89 16.59 -2.71
CA VAL A 282 -4.14 17.84 -2.93
C VAL A 282 -4.49 18.90 -1.87
N LEU A 283 -5.77 19.07 -1.52
CA LEU A 283 -6.21 20.00 -0.47
C LEU A 283 -5.75 19.59 0.94
N GLY A 284 -5.74 18.28 1.22
CA GLY A 284 -5.37 17.69 2.50
C GLY A 284 -3.87 17.53 2.71
N ARG A 285 -3.05 17.63 1.66
CA ARG A 285 -1.61 17.36 1.69
C ARG A 285 -0.82 18.15 2.74
N ARG A 286 -1.29 19.36 3.10
CA ARG A 286 -0.66 20.19 4.14
C ARG A 286 -0.91 19.68 5.56
N GLY A 287 -1.79 18.71 5.76
CA GLY A 287 -2.02 18.07 7.05
C GLY A 287 -1.03 16.97 7.39
N LEU A 288 -0.21 16.52 6.42
CA LEU A 288 0.89 15.60 6.70
C LEU A 288 2.02 16.33 7.45
N PRO A 289 2.73 15.65 8.36
CA PRO A 289 3.94 16.19 9.00
C PRO A 289 4.92 16.72 7.96
N ALA A 290 5.43 17.94 8.16
CA ALA A 290 6.31 18.63 7.22
C ALA A 290 7.54 17.79 6.84
N GLU A 291 8.01 17.02 7.82
CA GLU A 291 9.16 16.13 7.79
C GLU A 291 9.21 15.14 6.63
N TRP A 292 8.05 14.65 6.21
CA TRP A 292 7.95 13.62 5.18
C TRP A 292 6.86 13.90 4.13
N ARG A 293 6.20 15.06 4.23
CA ARG A 293 5.16 15.52 3.29
C ARG A 293 5.64 15.54 1.84
N ARG A 294 6.76 16.20 1.55
CA ARG A 294 7.33 16.34 0.19
C ARG A 294 7.78 15.00 -0.40
N PRO A 295 8.62 14.19 0.28
CA PRO A 295 9.04 12.92 -0.30
C PRO A 295 7.87 11.94 -0.49
N ALA A 296 6.86 11.94 0.41
CA ALA A 296 5.65 11.14 0.19
C ALA A 296 4.85 11.60 -1.05
N GLN A 297 4.78 12.91 -1.31
CA GLN A 297 4.15 13.43 -2.54
C GLN A 297 4.93 13.02 -3.80
N TRP A 298 6.27 13.10 -3.77
CA TRP A 298 7.09 12.67 -4.90
C TRP A 298 6.93 11.17 -5.19
N LEU A 299 6.90 10.34 -4.15
CA LEU A 299 6.60 8.91 -4.26
C LEU A 299 5.21 8.65 -4.83
N ALA A 300 4.21 9.42 -4.40
CA ALA A 300 2.85 9.28 -4.91
C ALA A 300 2.79 9.60 -6.41
N VAL A 301 3.44 10.69 -6.85
CA VAL A 301 3.51 11.07 -8.26
C VAL A 301 4.30 10.02 -9.06
N ALA A 302 5.48 9.63 -8.59
CA ALA A 302 6.31 8.63 -9.27
C ALA A 302 5.60 7.27 -9.37
N GLY A 303 4.91 6.85 -8.30
CA GLY A 303 4.13 5.63 -8.26
C GLY A 303 2.93 5.65 -9.22
N LEU A 304 2.23 6.78 -9.31
CA LEU A 304 1.13 6.97 -10.26
C LEU A 304 1.63 6.98 -11.71
N VAL A 305 2.68 7.74 -12.01
CA VAL A 305 3.29 7.78 -13.35
C VAL A 305 3.75 6.38 -13.77
N THR A 306 4.43 5.66 -12.87
CA THR A 306 4.83 4.26 -13.12
C THR A 306 3.60 3.40 -13.36
N ALA A 307 2.56 3.51 -12.53
CA ALA A 307 1.35 2.70 -12.63
C ALA A 307 0.61 2.86 -13.97
N VAL A 308 0.72 4.01 -14.64
CA VAL A 308 0.06 4.24 -15.94
C VAL A 308 1.02 4.12 -17.13
N ALA A 309 2.32 3.90 -16.90
CA ALA A 309 3.34 3.89 -17.95
C ALA A 309 3.05 2.86 -19.06
N SER A 310 2.56 1.68 -18.69
CA SER A 310 2.25 0.58 -19.62
C SER A 310 1.02 0.80 -20.50
N THR A 311 0.26 1.87 -20.29
CA THR A 311 -0.97 2.19 -21.04
C THR A 311 -0.99 3.64 -21.49
N THR A 312 0.13 4.34 -21.37
CA THR A 312 0.25 5.72 -21.81
C THR A 312 0.81 5.72 -23.23
N PRO A 313 0.09 6.30 -24.21
CA PRO A 313 0.56 6.40 -25.57
C PRO A 313 1.99 6.97 -25.61
N PHE A 314 2.82 6.45 -26.52
CA PHE A 314 4.25 6.79 -26.67
C PHE A 314 5.19 6.33 -25.54
N VAL A 315 4.67 5.99 -24.36
CA VAL A 315 5.45 5.47 -23.23
C VAL A 315 5.41 3.94 -23.17
N GLU A 316 4.32 3.34 -23.65
CA GLU A 316 4.09 1.89 -23.63
C GLU A 316 5.20 1.07 -24.29
N ASP A 317 5.70 1.47 -25.46
CA ASP A 317 6.81 0.79 -26.14
C ASP A 317 8.12 0.88 -25.38
N LEU A 318 8.41 2.06 -24.79
CA LEU A 318 9.58 2.26 -23.95
C LEU A 318 9.47 1.42 -22.67
N TRP A 319 8.27 1.34 -22.09
CA TRP A 319 8.00 0.52 -20.91
C TRP A 319 8.14 -0.98 -21.22
N ALA A 320 7.61 -1.43 -22.35
CA ALA A 320 7.79 -2.80 -22.83
C ALA A 320 9.28 -3.11 -23.06
N ALA A 321 10.03 -2.20 -23.69
CA ALA A 321 11.47 -2.36 -23.87
C ALA A 321 12.23 -2.45 -22.54
N PHE A 322 11.92 -1.57 -21.59
CA PHE A 322 12.53 -1.56 -20.26
C PHE A 322 12.23 -2.83 -19.45
N THR A 323 11.06 -3.42 -19.62
CA THR A 323 10.60 -4.57 -18.82
C THR A 323 11.02 -5.93 -19.39
N ARG A 324 11.66 -5.96 -20.58
CA ARG A 324 12.23 -7.18 -21.19
C ARG A 324 13.51 -7.70 -20.52
N ASN A 325 14.14 -6.92 -19.64
CA ASN A 325 15.35 -7.33 -18.93
C ASN A 325 15.05 -7.74 -17.46
N PRO A 326 15.96 -8.46 -16.78
CA PRO A 326 15.70 -9.00 -15.43
C PRO A 326 15.41 -7.92 -14.38
N LEU A 327 15.99 -6.73 -14.54
CA LEU A 327 15.78 -5.59 -13.63
C LEU A 327 14.37 -5.04 -13.81
N GLY A 328 13.99 -4.69 -15.05
CA GLY A 328 12.70 -4.10 -15.37
C GLY A 328 11.54 -5.08 -15.29
N ALA A 329 11.77 -6.39 -15.44
CA ALA A 329 10.70 -7.39 -15.42
C ALA A 329 9.93 -7.45 -14.10
N ASN A 330 10.53 -7.03 -12.98
CA ASN A 330 9.83 -6.87 -11.70
C ASN A 330 8.75 -5.77 -11.75
N LEU A 331 8.89 -4.83 -12.68
CA LEU A 331 7.98 -3.71 -12.93
C LEU A 331 7.06 -3.97 -14.14
N ARG A 332 7.10 -5.16 -14.75
CA ARG A 332 6.24 -5.50 -15.91
C ARG A 332 4.75 -5.20 -15.65
N GLU A 333 4.30 -5.50 -14.44
CA GLU A 333 2.98 -5.12 -13.96
C GLU A 333 3.10 -3.74 -13.28
N SER A 334 3.09 -2.70 -14.10
CA SER A 334 3.42 -1.32 -13.72
C SER A 334 2.57 -0.78 -12.55
N GLN A 335 1.29 -1.17 -12.52
CA GLN A 335 0.34 -0.91 -11.45
C GLN A 335 0.74 -1.46 -10.06
N ARG A 336 1.78 -2.29 -9.94
CA ARG A 336 2.38 -2.65 -8.64
C ARG A 336 2.95 -1.45 -7.90
N ALA A 337 3.21 -0.34 -8.60
CA ALA A 337 3.64 0.92 -8.00
C ALA A 337 2.47 1.79 -7.50
N LEU A 338 1.22 1.49 -7.87
CA LEU A 338 0.03 2.24 -7.44
C LEU A 338 -0.16 2.35 -5.92
N PRO A 339 0.24 1.37 -5.07
CA PRO A 339 0.20 1.52 -3.61
C PRO A 339 0.89 2.78 -3.09
N LEU A 340 1.96 3.27 -3.76
CA LEU A 340 2.65 4.50 -3.37
C LEU A 340 1.73 5.73 -3.48
N PHE A 341 0.93 5.80 -4.54
CA PHE A 341 -0.09 6.84 -4.72
C PHE A 341 -1.29 6.61 -3.80
N ALA A 342 -1.83 5.39 -3.79
CA ALA A 342 -3.07 5.07 -3.08
C ALA A 342 -2.95 5.32 -1.56
N VAL A 343 -1.82 4.96 -0.95
CA VAL A 343 -1.59 5.22 0.49
C VAL A 343 -1.48 6.72 0.77
N TRP A 344 -0.77 7.46 -0.07
CA TRP A 344 -0.67 8.91 0.07
C TRP A 344 -2.05 9.59 -0.07
N ALA A 345 -2.82 9.20 -1.09
CA ALA A 345 -4.17 9.73 -1.33
C ALA A 345 -5.11 9.37 -0.18
N ALA A 346 -5.09 8.13 0.30
CA ALA A 346 -5.93 7.69 1.41
C ALA A 346 -5.63 8.43 2.73
N LEU A 347 -4.38 8.80 2.99
CA LEU A 347 -4.02 9.60 4.16
C LEU A 347 -4.42 11.07 4.02
N THR A 348 -4.42 11.62 2.80
CA THR A 348 -4.58 13.06 2.57
C THR A 348 -5.99 13.47 2.17
N ALA A 349 -6.71 12.67 1.39
CA ALA A 349 -8.07 12.99 0.94
C ALA A 349 -9.06 13.22 2.11
N PRO A 350 -9.10 12.38 3.16
CA PRO A 350 -9.97 12.60 4.31
C PRO A 350 -9.64 13.89 5.09
N ILE A 351 -8.37 14.27 5.14
CA ILE A 351 -7.94 15.55 5.72
C ILE A 351 -8.48 16.71 4.88
N GLY A 352 -8.41 16.61 3.55
CA GLY A 352 -8.97 17.59 2.62
C GLY A 352 -10.48 17.74 2.79
N ALA A 353 -11.20 16.62 2.87
CA ALA A 353 -12.64 16.60 3.10
C ALA A 353 -13.01 17.27 4.43
N ALA A 354 -12.33 16.91 5.53
CA ALA A 354 -12.58 17.50 6.84
C ALA A 354 -12.33 19.02 6.86
N ARG A 355 -11.40 19.53 6.06
CA ARG A 355 -11.15 20.97 5.90
C ARG A 355 -12.29 21.66 5.15
N LEU A 356 -12.75 21.09 4.04
CA LEU A 356 -13.88 21.64 3.29
C LEU A 356 -15.15 21.72 4.15
N CYS A 357 -15.46 20.67 4.92
CA CYS A 357 -16.61 20.69 5.83
C CYS A 357 -16.52 21.81 6.87
N ARG A 358 -15.33 22.03 7.46
CA ARG A 358 -15.12 23.13 8.41
C ARG A 358 -15.20 24.50 7.75
N SER A 359 -14.71 24.65 6.52
CA SER A 359 -14.83 25.91 5.77
C SER A 359 -16.28 26.24 5.42
N ALA A 360 -17.05 25.25 4.97
CA ALA A 360 -18.48 25.42 4.66
C ALA A 360 -19.29 25.82 5.91
N ALA A 361 -19.04 25.15 7.05
CA ALA A 361 -19.70 25.48 8.31
C ALA A 361 -19.45 26.91 8.82
N ARG A 362 -18.32 27.53 8.44
CA ARG A 362 -17.99 28.92 8.81
C ARG A 362 -18.64 29.99 7.93
N HIS A 363 -19.11 29.63 6.74
CA HIS A 363 -19.71 30.59 5.79
C HIS A 363 -21.24 30.43 5.69
N GLY A 364 -21.78 29.32 6.20
CA GLY A 364 -23.22 29.02 6.17
C GLY A 364 -23.97 29.33 7.48
N GLY A 365 -23.29 29.85 8.50
CA GLY A 365 -23.89 30.39 9.72
C GLY A 365 -23.48 31.84 9.87
#